data_AF-A0A943L8Q3-F1
#
_entry.id   AF-A0A943L8Q3-F1
#
_cell.length_a   1.000
_cell.length_b   1.000
_cell.length_c   1.000
_cell.angle_alpha   90.00
_cell.angle_beta   90.00
_cell.angle_gamma   90.00
#
_symmetry.space_group_name_H-M   'P 1'
#
loop_
_entity.id
_entity.type
_entity.pdbx_description
1 polymer ?
#
loop_
_entity_poly.entity_id
_entity_poly.type
_entity_poly.pdbx_seq_one_letter_code
_entity_poly.pdbx_strand_id
1 'polypeptide(L)'
;MKKFIVIVLDGFGIGEMDDVKVTRPQDINSNTCLHILERRKDLKLPILEKLGLMNILGEEINGMKANPKATYGKANLTHFGADTFFGHQEIMGTKPKMPFREPIKNKIDEIYKAIKDAGYKVEYKKGKKEKYLVVEDALTIADNIECDLGQAFNITSALDLIPFNKVLEVGHIVRSIATVPRVITFGGKGITLEDILNAEEEKEGGYIGINAPKSGVYDNGYECIHLGYGVNPKTQVSTILSEENIPVYLLGKVADVVINEKGTSIPMVDTEKVLKRT
;
A
#
# COMPACT_ATOMS: atom_id res chain seq x y z
N MET A 1 15.50 -26.58 10.34
CA MET A 1 15.75 -25.17 9.94
C MET A 1 15.08 -24.26 10.96
N LYS A 2 15.78 -23.28 11.54
CA LYS A 2 15.13 -22.29 12.43
C LYS A 2 14.30 -21.34 11.57
N LYS A 3 13.10 -20.99 12.00
CA LYS A 3 12.19 -20.06 11.31
C LYS A 3 12.01 -18.81 12.16
N PHE A 4 11.89 -17.65 11.52
CA PHE A 4 11.43 -16.42 12.13
C PHE A 4 10.13 -16.02 11.42
N ILE A 5 9.05 -15.85 12.18
CA ILE A 5 7.70 -15.63 11.64
C ILE A 5 7.18 -14.31 12.18
N VAL A 6 6.78 -13.43 11.28
CA VAL A 6 6.10 -12.17 11.60
C VAL A 6 4.66 -12.29 11.14
N ILE A 7 3.72 -12.09 12.06
CA ILE A 7 2.29 -12.05 11.76
C ILE A 7 1.82 -10.62 12.01
N VAL A 8 1.25 -9.99 10.98
CA VAL A 8 0.67 -8.65 11.07
C VAL A 8 -0.84 -8.79 11.13
N LEU A 9 -1.44 -8.35 12.25
CA LEU A 9 -2.90 -8.20 12.37
C LEU A 9 -3.26 -6.79 11.87
N ASP A 10 -3.48 -6.64 10.56
CA ASP A 10 -3.73 -5.34 9.93
C ASP A 10 -4.96 -4.65 10.57
N GLY A 11 -4.80 -3.38 10.93
CA GLY A 11 -5.82 -2.58 11.65
C GLY A 11 -6.00 -2.86 13.15
N PHE A 12 -5.28 -3.82 13.75
CA PHE A 12 -5.45 -4.19 15.15
C PHE A 12 -4.57 -3.37 16.12
N GLY A 13 -4.95 -2.11 16.36
CA GLY A 13 -4.24 -1.18 17.26
C GLY A 13 -4.53 -1.35 18.76
N ILE A 14 -3.57 -0.99 19.62
CA ILE A 14 -3.64 -1.05 21.11
C ILE A 14 -3.83 0.35 21.76
N GLY A 15 -4.24 1.35 20.97
CA GLY A 15 -4.44 2.72 21.46
C GLY A 15 -3.87 3.76 20.51
N GLU A 16 -4.27 5.01 20.72
CA GLU A 16 -3.77 6.17 19.99
C GLU A 16 -2.29 6.47 20.31
N MET A 17 -1.59 7.09 19.37
CA MET A 17 -0.27 7.66 19.58
C MET A 17 -0.38 9.09 20.12
N ASP A 18 0.66 9.56 20.81
CA ASP A 18 0.67 10.90 21.44
C ASP A 18 0.47 12.05 20.43
N ASP A 19 0.85 11.86 19.16
CA ASP A 19 0.77 12.85 18.09
C ASP A 19 -0.63 12.95 17.44
N VAL A 20 -1.54 12.00 17.71
CA VAL A 20 -2.89 11.95 17.11
C VAL A 20 -3.66 13.25 17.29
N LYS A 21 -3.49 13.91 18.45
CA LYS A 21 -4.12 15.21 18.74
C LYS A 21 -3.78 16.31 17.73
N VAL A 22 -2.62 16.19 17.08
CA VAL A 22 -2.12 17.17 16.10
C VAL A 22 -2.30 16.66 14.69
N THR A 23 -1.98 15.39 14.43
CA THR A 23 -1.91 14.84 13.07
C THR A 23 -3.25 14.31 12.58
N ARG A 24 -4.09 13.79 13.48
CA ARG A 24 -5.39 13.16 13.16
C ARG A 24 -6.41 13.36 14.29
N PRO A 25 -6.87 14.59 14.57
CA PRO A 25 -7.77 14.88 15.71
C PRO A 25 -9.08 14.07 15.71
N GLN A 26 -9.52 13.58 14.55
CA GLN A 26 -10.67 12.71 14.42
C GLN A 26 -10.49 11.31 15.03
N ASP A 27 -9.24 10.88 15.26
CA ASP A 27 -8.91 9.56 15.81
C ASP A 27 -8.60 9.62 17.32
N ILE A 28 -8.90 10.74 17.99
CA ILE A 28 -8.71 10.90 19.42
C ILE A 28 -9.55 9.86 20.20
N ASN A 29 -8.94 9.25 21.21
CA ASN A 29 -9.44 8.12 22.01
C ASN A 29 -9.59 6.81 21.23
N SER A 30 -8.93 6.64 20.08
CA SER A 30 -8.97 5.37 19.35
C SER A 30 -8.24 4.27 20.12
N ASN A 31 -8.91 3.13 20.35
CA ASN A 31 -8.30 1.89 20.82
C ASN A 31 -9.06 0.69 20.27
N THR A 32 -8.58 0.14 19.16
CA THR A 32 -9.28 -0.92 18.42
C THR A 32 -9.43 -2.18 19.26
N CYS A 33 -8.35 -2.67 19.88
CA CYS A 33 -8.38 -3.86 20.72
C CYS A 33 -9.36 -3.71 21.89
N LEU A 34 -9.26 -2.61 22.64
CA LEU A 34 -10.12 -2.33 23.79
C LEU A 34 -11.60 -2.34 23.39
N HIS A 35 -11.97 -1.51 22.40
CA HIS A 35 -13.35 -1.36 22.00
C HIS A 35 -13.95 -2.64 21.40
N ILE A 36 -13.15 -3.48 20.74
CA ILE A 36 -13.60 -4.81 20.29
C ILE A 36 -13.92 -5.70 21.50
N LEU A 37 -13.02 -5.77 22.49
CA LEU A 37 -13.21 -6.63 23.66
C LEU A 37 -14.39 -6.19 24.53
N GLU A 38 -14.59 -4.88 24.72
CA GLU A 38 -15.73 -4.31 25.46
C GLU A 38 -17.08 -4.67 24.81
N ARG A 39 -17.14 -4.60 23.47
CA ARG A 39 -18.36 -4.92 22.70
C ARG A 39 -18.62 -6.42 22.61
N ARG A 40 -17.56 -7.22 22.56
CA ARG A 40 -17.62 -8.68 22.41
C ARG A 40 -17.19 -9.37 23.69
N LYS A 41 -18.05 -9.35 24.71
CA LYS A 41 -17.78 -9.93 26.04
C LYS A 41 -17.53 -11.45 26.01
N ASP A 42 -18.02 -12.11 24.97
CA ASP A 42 -17.82 -13.54 24.69
C ASP A 42 -16.47 -13.85 24.03
N LEU A 43 -15.80 -12.84 23.46
CA LEU A 43 -14.57 -13.03 22.71
C LEU A 43 -13.41 -13.36 23.65
N LYS A 44 -12.82 -14.54 23.42
CA LYS A 44 -11.59 -15.03 24.06
C LYS A 44 -10.53 -15.27 23.00
N LEU A 45 -9.33 -14.80 23.25
CA LEU A 45 -8.19 -14.93 22.34
C LEU A 45 -7.04 -15.63 23.07
N PRO A 46 -7.17 -16.93 23.43
CA PRO A 46 -6.26 -17.60 24.36
C PRO A 46 -4.80 -17.63 23.88
N ILE A 47 -4.57 -17.65 22.57
CA ILE A 47 -3.22 -17.58 22.01
C ILE A 47 -2.62 -16.17 22.17
N LEU A 48 -3.38 -15.11 21.88
CA LEU A 48 -2.90 -13.74 22.05
C LEU A 48 -2.75 -13.37 23.53
N GLU A 49 -3.65 -13.86 24.39
CA GLU A 49 -3.51 -13.79 25.85
C GLU A 49 -2.17 -14.40 26.29
N LYS A 50 -1.86 -15.62 25.84
CA LYS A 50 -0.57 -16.27 26.13
C LYS A 50 0.62 -15.48 25.60
N LEU A 51 0.48 -14.77 24.48
CA LEU A 51 1.51 -13.90 23.92
C LEU A 51 1.60 -12.53 24.60
N GLY A 52 0.71 -12.21 25.54
CA GLY A 52 0.75 -11.00 26.35
C GLY A 52 -0.22 -9.89 25.93
N LEU A 53 -1.35 -10.22 25.28
CA LEU A 53 -2.34 -9.23 24.85
C LEU A 53 -2.84 -8.33 26.00
N MET A 54 -3.11 -8.91 27.17
CA MET A 54 -3.55 -8.13 28.34
C MET A 54 -2.41 -7.32 28.94
N ASN A 55 -1.16 -7.79 28.84
CA ASN A 55 0.02 -7.04 29.29
C ASN A 55 0.21 -5.77 28.46
N ILE A 56 0.04 -5.85 27.15
CA ILE A 56 0.21 -4.69 26.26
C ILE A 56 -0.99 -3.74 26.32
N LEU A 57 -2.20 -4.26 26.52
CA LEU A 57 -3.41 -3.47 26.70
C LEU A 57 -3.39 -2.71 28.04
N GLY A 58 -2.79 -3.30 29.07
CA GLY A 58 -2.76 -2.74 30.42
C GLY A 58 -4.01 -3.03 31.25
N GLU A 59 -4.95 -3.79 30.70
CA GLU A 59 -6.22 -4.14 31.35
C GLU A 59 -6.60 -5.61 31.07
N GLU A 60 -7.12 -6.29 32.10
CA GLU A 60 -7.63 -7.66 31.99
C GLU A 60 -9.13 -7.64 31.65
N ILE A 61 -9.47 -8.01 30.43
CA ILE A 61 -10.84 -7.92 29.90
C ILE A 61 -11.35 -9.30 29.50
N ASN A 62 -12.67 -9.48 29.61
CA ASN A 62 -13.35 -10.74 29.30
C ASN A 62 -12.70 -11.92 30.01
N GLY A 63 -12.16 -11.76 31.22
CA GLY A 63 -11.50 -12.82 31.98
C GLY A 63 -10.19 -13.36 31.38
N MET A 64 -9.64 -12.73 30.33
CA MET A 64 -8.24 -12.96 29.92
C MET A 64 -7.30 -12.27 30.91
N LYS A 65 -6.14 -12.86 31.16
CA LYS A 65 -5.17 -12.45 32.19
C LYS A 65 -3.84 -12.00 31.61
N ALA A 66 -3.16 -11.13 32.34
CA ALA A 66 -1.78 -10.79 32.02
C ALA A 66 -0.88 -12.03 32.20
N ASN A 67 0.02 -12.28 31.24
CA ASN A 67 0.98 -13.37 31.31
C ASN A 67 2.36 -12.83 31.72
N PRO A 68 2.87 -13.15 32.93
CA PRO A 68 4.18 -12.68 33.40
C PRO A 68 5.36 -13.27 32.60
N LYS A 69 5.14 -14.30 31.79
CA LYS A 69 6.15 -14.93 30.94
C LYS A 69 6.15 -14.42 29.50
N ALA A 70 5.22 -13.52 29.15
CA ALA A 70 5.15 -12.97 27.80
C ALA A 70 6.26 -11.93 27.57
N THR A 71 6.88 -11.96 26.40
CA THR A 71 7.69 -10.85 25.89
C THR A 71 6.78 -9.96 25.05
N TYR A 72 6.58 -8.72 25.49
CA TYR A 72 5.65 -7.78 24.86
C TYR A 72 6.25 -6.37 24.83
N GLY A 73 5.74 -5.54 23.94
CA GLY A 73 6.11 -4.14 23.80
C GLY A 73 5.22 -3.43 22.79
N LYS A 74 5.30 -2.09 22.78
CA LYS A 74 4.70 -1.24 21.75
C LYS A 74 5.80 -0.47 21.03
N ALA A 75 5.60 -0.23 19.74
CA ALA A 75 6.41 0.68 18.96
C ALA A 75 5.52 1.83 18.50
N ASN A 76 6.02 3.06 18.60
CA ASN A 76 5.41 4.20 17.94
C ASN A 76 5.72 4.12 16.44
N LEU A 77 4.77 4.55 15.62
CA LEU A 77 4.99 4.67 14.18
C LEU A 77 5.93 5.85 13.92
N THR A 78 6.92 5.65 13.04
CA THR A 78 7.78 6.73 12.53
C THR A 78 7.15 7.40 11.32
N HIS A 79 6.39 6.64 10.52
CA HIS A 79 5.64 7.21 9.40
C HIS A 79 4.46 8.06 9.87
N PHE A 80 3.97 8.91 8.95
CA PHE A 80 2.91 9.87 9.26
C PHE A 80 1.53 9.30 8.97
N GLY A 81 0.64 9.38 9.96
CA GLY A 81 -0.73 8.88 9.88
C GLY A 81 -0.84 7.37 10.07
N ALA A 82 -1.96 6.79 9.61
CA ALA A 82 -2.27 5.37 9.75
C ALA A 82 -2.42 4.73 8.35
N ASP A 83 -1.31 4.57 7.63
CA ASP A 83 -1.29 4.02 6.27
C ASP A 83 -0.67 2.62 6.27
N THR A 84 -1.43 1.61 5.82
CA THR A 84 -0.97 0.22 5.82
C THR A 84 0.34 0.04 5.04
N PHE A 85 0.50 0.72 3.91
CA PHE A 85 1.67 0.55 3.06
C PHE A 85 2.92 1.03 3.80
N PHE A 86 2.91 2.24 4.38
CA PHE A 86 4.04 2.74 5.16
C PHE A 86 4.32 1.93 6.43
N GLY A 87 3.28 1.42 7.09
CA GLY A 87 3.45 0.51 8.23
C GLY A 87 4.26 -0.74 7.86
N HIS A 88 3.93 -1.39 6.73
CA HIS A 88 4.69 -2.56 6.26
C HIS A 88 6.12 -2.20 5.86
N GLN A 89 6.31 -1.05 5.21
CA GLN A 89 7.64 -0.56 4.83
C GLN A 89 8.53 -0.31 6.05
N GLU A 90 7.97 0.28 7.11
CA GLU A 90 8.66 0.53 8.36
C GLU A 90 9.03 -0.77 9.08
N ILE A 91 8.11 -1.73 9.16
CA ILE A 91 8.39 -3.08 9.71
C ILE A 91 9.56 -3.75 8.98
N MET A 92 9.66 -3.55 7.66
CA MET A 92 10.73 -4.13 6.85
C MET A 92 12.06 -3.39 6.98
N GLY A 93 12.14 -2.24 7.65
CA GLY A 93 13.39 -1.49 7.89
C GLY A 93 13.57 -0.24 7.03
N THR A 94 12.51 0.23 6.37
CA THR A 94 12.52 1.51 5.65
C THR A 94 12.16 2.66 6.59
N LYS A 95 12.63 3.88 6.30
CA LYS A 95 12.18 5.10 6.98
C LYS A 95 11.35 5.97 6.01
N PRO A 96 10.02 5.78 5.93
CA PRO A 96 9.16 6.60 5.08
C PRO A 96 9.30 8.10 5.39
N LYS A 97 9.23 8.93 4.35
CA LYS A 97 9.23 10.40 4.49
C LYS A 97 7.81 10.92 4.58
N MET A 98 7.62 12.08 5.21
CA MET A 98 6.32 12.77 5.20
C MET A 98 5.91 13.02 3.75
N PRO A 99 4.81 12.44 3.28
CA PRO A 99 4.40 12.58 1.91
C PRO A 99 3.61 13.89 1.73
N PHE A 100 3.68 14.48 0.54
CA PHE A 100 2.90 15.66 0.19
C PHE A 100 1.59 15.25 -0.45
N ARG A 101 0.49 15.88 -0.04
CA ARG A 101 -0.80 15.70 -0.72
C ARG A 101 -0.89 16.70 -1.86
N GLU A 102 -0.92 16.22 -3.09
CA GLU A 102 -1.02 17.11 -4.26
C GLU A 102 -1.68 16.40 -5.45
N PRO A 103 -2.39 17.15 -6.31
CA PRO A 103 -2.87 16.66 -7.59
C PRO A 103 -1.73 16.52 -8.61
N ILE A 104 -1.88 15.58 -9.53
CA ILE A 104 -0.86 15.26 -10.55
C ILE A 104 -0.54 16.46 -11.44
N LYS A 105 -1.47 17.41 -11.62
CA LYS A 105 -1.26 18.62 -12.43
C LYS A 105 -0.04 19.44 -12.00
N ASN A 106 0.37 19.35 -10.73
CA ASN A 106 1.56 20.04 -10.22
C ASN A 106 2.88 19.42 -10.70
N LYS A 107 2.84 18.15 -11.15
CA LYS A 107 4.00 17.35 -11.57
C LYS A 107 3.92 16.86 -13.01
N ILE A 108 2.77 17.00 -13.66
CA ILE A 108 2.48 16.34 -14.94
C ILE A 108 3.44 16.73 -16.06
N ASP A 109 3.88 17.99 -16.12
CA ASP A 109 4.81 18.45 -17.16
C ASP A 109 6.23 17.89 -16.93
N GLU A 110 6.65 17.75 -15.67
CA GLU A 110 7.91 17.12 -15.29
C GLU A 110 7.88 15.61 -15.58
N ILE A 111 6.78 14.94 -15.24
CA ILE A 111 6.54 13.53 -15.56
C ILE A 111 6.55 13.32 -17.08
N TYR A 112 5.82 14.14 -17.84
CA TYR A 112 5.78 14.07 -19.31
C TYR A 112 7.19 14.12 -19.90
N LYS A 113 8.01 15.08 -19.46
CA LYS A 113 9.37 15.24 -19.95
C LYS A 113 10.22 14.01 -19.64
N ALA A 114 10.17 13.49 -18.41
CA ALA A 114 10.98 12.33 -18.02
C ALA A 114 10.57 11.05 -18.75
N ILE A 115 9.27 10.82 -18.98
CA ILE A 115 8.78 9.69 -19.78
C ILE A 115 9.27 9.81 -21.23
N LYS A 116 9.18 11.01 -21.81
CA LYS A 116 9.67 11.28 -23.17
C LYS A 116 11.18 11.09 -23.28
N ASP A 117 11.95 11.59 -22.32
CA ASP A 117 13.42 11.47 -22.28
C ASP A 117 13.87 10.01 -22.08
N ALA A 118 13.04 9.18 -21.44
CA ALA A 118 13.24 7.74 -21.32
C ALA A 118 12.89 6.95 -22.60
N GLY A 119 12.43 7.63 -23.67
CA GLY A 119 12.19 7.04 -24.98
C GLY A 119 10.77 6.48 -25.20
N TYR A 120 9.84 6.73 -24.26
CA TYR A 120 8.46 6.29 -24.39
C TYR A 120 7.62 7.28 -25.21
N LYS A 121 6.67 6.76 -25.99
CA LYS A 121 5.60 7.55 -26.59
C LYS A 121 4.70 8.08 -25.47
N VAL A 122 4.56 9.40 -25.36
CA VAL A 122 3.71 10.05 -24.35
C VAL A 122 2.94 11.23 -24.91
N GLU A 123 1.66 11.32 -24.57
CA GLU A 123 0.73 12.35 -25.01
C GLU A 123 -0.10 12.88 -23.84
N TYR A 124 -0.48 14.17 -23.91
CA TYR A 124 -1.45 14.73 -22.98
C TYR A 124 -2.86 14.39 -23.45
N LYS A 125 -3.66 13.83 -22.54
CA LYS A 125 -5.10 13.66 -22.72
C LYS A 125 -5.82 14.71 -21.87
N LYS A 126 -6.76 15.43 -22.48
CA LYS A 126 -7.56 16.46 -21.82
C LYS A 126 -8.84 15.85 -21.27
N GLY A 127 -9.11 16.07 -19.99
CA GLY A 127 -10.43 15.91 -19.42
C GLY A 127 -11.28 17.17 -19.65
N LYS A 128 -12.23 17.43 -18.74
CA LYS A 128 -13.10 18.62 -18.78
C LYS A 128 -12.35 19.90 -18.41
N LYS A 129 -11.51 19.85 -17.38
CA LYS A 129 -10.74 20.97 -16.84
C LYS A 129 -9.27 20.64 -16.66
N GLU A 130 -8.95 19.38 -16.36
CA GLU A 130 -7.59 18.93 -16.06
C GLU A 130 -7.05 18.05 -17.20
N LYS A 131 -5.79 17.61 -17.07
CA LYS A 131 -5.12 16.76 -18.05
C LYS A 131 -4.35 15.64 -17.35
N TYR A 132 -4.20 14.52 -18.04
CA TYR A 132 -3.43 13.35 -17.62
C TYR A 132 -2.59 12.86 -18.80
N LEU A 133 -1.78 11.82 -18.59
CA LEU A 133 -0.89 11.29 -19.62
C LEU A 133 -1.38 9.95 -20.14
N VAL A 134 -1.21 9.73 -21.43
CA VAL A 134 -1.30 8.41 -22.09
C VAL A 134 0.09 8.03 -22.57
N VAL A 135 0.52 6.80 -22.32
CA VAL A 135 1.85 6.29 -22.66
C VAL A 135 1.73 4.99 -23.44
N GLU A 136 2.52 4.85 -24.50
CA GLU A 136 2.59 3.66 -25.39
C GLU A 136 1.22 3.17 -25.93
N ASP A 137 0.23 4.05 -26.03
CA ASP A 137 -1.16 3.70 -26.38
C ASP A 137 -1.74 2.53 -25.54
N ALA A 138 -1.22 2.33 -24.33
CA ALA A 138 -1.50 1.15 -23.52
C ALA A 138 -1.77 1.46 -22.04
N LEU A 139 -1.34 2.61 -21.54
CA LEU A 139 -1.52 2.99 -20.14
C LEU A 139 -1.78 4.48 -19.95
N THR A 140 -2.31 4.82 -18.78
CA THR A 140 -2.53 6.20 -18.34
C THR A 140 -1.76 6.51 -17.06
N ILE A 141 -1.28 7.74 -16.89
CA ILE A 141 -0.73 8.25 -15.63
C ILE A 141 -1.63 9.39 -15.14
N ALA A 142 -2.31 9.19 -14.01
CA ALA A 142 -3.34 10.10 -13.50
C ALA A 142 -3.41 10.07 -11.95
N ASP A 143 -4.24 10.90 -11.33
CA ASP A 143 -4.51 10.84 -9.89
C ASP A 143 -5.22 9.54 -9.50
N ASN A 144 -4.97 9.06 -8.27
CA ASN A 144 -5.87 8.11 -7.62
C ASN A 144 -7.10 8.86 -7.11
N ILE A 145 -8.28 8.43 -7.57
CA ILE A 145 -9.58 9.01 -7.24
C ILE A 145 -10.51 8.05 -6.48
N GLU A 146 -9.99 6.86 -6.14
CA GLU A 146 -10.73 5.81 -5.43
C GLU A 146 -10.56 5.91 -3.91
N CYS A 147 -9.46 6.53 -3.47
CA CYS A 147 -9.12 6.76 -2.06
C CYS A 147 -9.09 8.27 -1.75
N ASP A 148 -8.64 8.62 -0.54
CA ASP A 148 -8.34 10.01 -0.16
C ASP A 148 -7.51 10.71 -1.25
N LEU A 149 -8.01 11.84 -1.75
CA LEU A 149 -7.39 12.58 -2.84
C LEU A 149 -5.98 13.09 -2.47
N GLY A 150 -5.09 13.11 -3.47
CA GLY A 150 -3.70 13.51 -3.32
C GLY A 150 -2.82 12.51 -2.59
N GLN A 151 -3.30 11.28 -2.33
CA GLN A 151 -2.48 10.22 -1.72
C GLN A 151 -1.68 9.39 -2.72
N ALA A 152 -2.10 9.33 -3.98
CA ALA A 152 -1.41 8.50 -4.96
C ALA A 152 -1.61 8.99 -6.39
N PHE A 153 -0.63 8.65 -7.23
CA PHE A 153 -0.79 8.64 -8.68
C PHE A 153 -0.95 7.19 -9.14
N ASN A 154 -1.95 6.96 -9.99
CA ASN A 154 -2.22 5.67 -10.58
C ASN A 154 -1.60 5.59 -11.98
N ILE A 155 -1.01 4.44 -12.26
CA ILE A 155 -0.61 4.00 -13.59
C ILE A 155 -1.49 2.81 -13.92
N THR A 156 -2.53 3.05 -14.71
CA THR A 156 -3.54 2.06 -15.10
C THR A 156 -3.23 1.59 -16.51
N SER A 157 -3.09 0.27 -16.72
CA SER A 157 -2.63 -0.30 -18.00
C SER A 157 -3.48 -1.46 -18.51
N ALA A 158 -3.57 -1.57 -19.83
CA ALA A 158 -4.09 -2.73 -20.53
C ALA A 158 -2.94 -3.70 -20.82
N LEU A 159 -2.87 -4.80 -20.06
CA LEU A 159 -1.72 -5.72 -20.07
C LEU A 159 -1.62 -6.59 -21.33
N ASP A 160 -2.65 -6.60 -22.19
CA ASP A 160 -2.58 -7.22 -23.51
C ASP A 160 -1.79 -6.37 -24.52
N LEU A 161 -1.62 -5.07 -24.24
CA LEU A 161 -0.91 -4.12 -25.11
C LEU A 161 0.53 -3.89 -24.64
N ILE A 162 0.78 -3.97 -23.33
CA ILE A 162 2.09 -3.72 -22.74
C ILE A 162 2.35 -4.70 -21.59
N PRO A 163 3.51 -5.37 -21.52
CA PRO A 163 3.81 -6.28 -20.43
C PRO A 163 4.02 -5.52 -19.11
N PHE A 164 3.64 -6.12 -17.98
CA PHE A 164 3.63 -5.45 -16.68
C PHE A 164 5.01 -4.93 -16.24
N ASN A 165 6.11 -5.60 -16.62
CA ASN A 165 7.46 -5.11 -16.34
C ASN A 165 7.75 -3.74 -16.99
N LYS A 166 7.20 -3.46 -18.17
CA LYS A 166 7.33 -2.15 -18.83
C LYS A 166 6.46 -1.09 -18.16
N VAL A 167 5.28 -1.47 -17.68
CA VAL A 167 4.44 -0.60 -16.84
C VAL A 167 5.21 -0.21 -15.57
N LEU A 168 5.91 -1.17 -14.95
CA LEU A 168 6.73 -0.93 -13.76
C LEU A 168 7.92 0.00 -14.02
N GLU A 169 8.59 -0.11 -15.17
CA GLU A 169 9.64 0.83 -15.58
C GLU A 169 9.10 2.28 -15.62
N VAL A 170 7.92 2.48 -16.23
CA VAL A 170 7.22 3.78 -16.23
C VAL A 170 6.89 4.22 -14.80
N GLY A 171 6.44 3.30 -13.94
CA GLY A 171 6.19 3.53 -12.52
C GLY A 171 7.40 4.08 -11.77
N HIS A 172 8.59 3.52 -12.00
CA HIS A 172 9.82 4.01 -11.38
C HIS A 172 10.19 5.43 -11.83
N ILE A 173 9.96 5.77 -13.10
CA ILE A 173 10.18 7.12 -13.60
C ILE A 173 9.23 8.11 -12.91
N VAL A 174 7.92 7.83 -12.90
CA VAL A 174 6.93 8.66 -12.21
C VAL A 174 7.28 8.79 -10.72
N ARG A 175 7.69 7.69 -10.07
CA ARG A 175 8.05 7.69 -8.65
C ARG A 175 9.24 8.58 -8.33
N SER A 176 10.20 8.71 -9.24
CA SER A 176 11.39 9.56 -9.06
C SER A 176 11.05 11.06 -8.96
N ILE A 177 9.89 11.46 -9.51
CA ILE A 177 9.40 12.84 -9.55
C ILE A 177 8.29 13.08 -8.53
N ALA A 178 7.40 12.10 -8.40
CA ALA A 178 6.25 12.20 -7.52
C ALA A 178 6.69 12.37 -6.06
N THR A 179 5.96 13.21 -5.33
CA THR A 179 6.13 13.47 -3.90
C THR A 179 4.92 13.01 -3.06
N VAL A 180 3.89 12.49 -3.74
CA VAL A 180 2.73 11.82 -3.14
C VAL A 180 3.13 10.51 -2.47
N PRO A 181 2.36 10.03 -1.47
CA PRO A 181 2.68 8.81 -0.73
C PRO A 181 3.02 7.60 -1.61
N ARG A 182 2.22 7.37 -2.66
CA ARG A 182 2.31 6.18 -3.51
C ARG A 182 2.22 6.51 -5.00
N VAL A 183 2.98 5.78 -5.80
CA VAL A 183 2.69 5.58 -7.23
C VAL A 183 2.24 4.13 -7.35
N ILE A 184 1.02 3.91 -7.79
CA ILE A 184 0.42 2.57 -7.85
C ILE A 184 0.43 2.15 -9.31
N THR A 185 1.14 1.07 -9.59
CA THR A 185 1.37 0.58 -10.95
C THR A 185 0.59 -0.70 -11.13
N PHE A 186 -0.44 -0.70 -11.97
CA PHE A 186 -1.32 -1.86 -12.10
C PHE A 186 -1.95 -1.99 -13.49
N GLY A 187 -2.48 -3.17 -13.77
CA GLY A 187 -3.15 -3.45 -15.02
C GLY A 187 -3.93 -4.76 -15.00
N GLY A 188 -4.73 -4.97 -16.04
CA GLY A 188 -5.51 -6.18 -16.26
C GLY A 188 -5.52 -6.59 -17.72
N LYS A 189 -6.02 -7.79 -18.00
CA LYS A 189 -6.17 -8.39 -19.33
C LYS A 189 -7.63 -8.40 -19.77
N GLY A 190 -7.86 -8.46 -21.07
CA GLY A 190 -9.19 -8.42 -21.69
C GLY A 190 -9.78 -7.02 -21.79
N ILE A 191 -8.96 -5.98 -21.63
CA ILE A 191 -9.36 -4.58 -21.71
C ILE A 191 -8.49 -3.82 -22.72
N THR A 192 -9.03 -2.74 -23.26
CA THR A 192 -8.34 -1.84 -24.19
C THR A 192 -7.98 -0.51 -23.53
N LEU A 193 -7.14 0.29 -24.19
CA LEU A 193 -6.93 1.68 -23.77
C LEU A 193 -8.26 2.46 -23.75
N GLU A 194 -9.16 2.22 -24.70
CA GLU A 194 -10.43 2.93 -24.79
C GLU A 194 -11.32 2.68 -23.56
N ASP A 195 -11.31 1.46 -23.02
CA ASP A 195 -12.02 1.12 -21.78
C ASP A 195 -11.49 1.91 -20.58
N ILE A 196 -10.16 2.06 -20.49
CA ILE A 196 -9.49 2.87 -19.48
C ILE A 196 -9.87 4.34 -19.64
N LEU A 197 -9.80 4.89 -20.86
CA LEU A 197 -10.13 6.29 -21.14
C LEU A 197 -11.60 6.62 -20.87
N ASN A 198 -12.52 5.69 -21.17
CA ASN A 198 -13.96 5.85 -20.88
C ASN A 198 -14.31 5.83 -19.38
N ALA A 199 -13.36 5.41 -18.55
CA ALA A 199 -13.47 5.41 -17.10
C ALA A 199 -12.82 6.64 -16.43
N GLU A 200 -12.39 7.64 -17.20
CA GLU A 200 -11.89 8.92 -16.67
C GLU A 200 -12.96 9.65 -15.83
N GLU A 201 -12.55 10.18 -14.69
CA GLU A 201 -13.34 11.10 -13.88
C GLU A 201 -12.50 12.25 -13.32
N GLU A 202 -13.14 13.42 -13.19
CA GLU A 202 -12.59 14.56 -12.46
C GLU A 202 -13.26 14.71 -11.09
N LYS A 203 -12.47 15.08 -10.08
CA LYS A 203 -12.95 15.41 -8.73
C LYS A 203 -12.64 16.86 -8.39
N GLU A 204 -13.36 17.42 -7.42
CA GLU A 204 -13.10 18.77 -6.90
C GLU A 204 -11.66 18.90 -6.40
N GLY A 205 -11.09 20.11 -6.48
CA GLY A 205 -9.67 20.34 -6.18
C GLY A 205 -8.73 20.15 -7.38
N GLY A 206 -9.28 19.78 -8.53
CA GLY A 206 -8.53 19.62 -9.77
C GLY A 206 -7.71 18.33 -9.80
N TYR A 207 -8.35 17.25 -9.39
CA TYR A 207 -7.85 15.89 -9.53
C TYR A 207 -8.53 15.23 -10.74
N ILE A 208 -7.76 14.46 -11.49
CA ILE A 208 -8.24 13.71 -12.66
C ILE A 208 -7.65 12.31 -12.63
N GLY A 209 -8.50 11.30 -12.69
CA GLY A 209 -8.09 9.91 -12.51
C GLY A 209 -8.93 8.94 -13.33
N ILE A 210 -8.52 7.67 -13.31
CA ILE A 210 -9.29 6.59 -13.91
C ILE A 210 -10.04 5.85 -12.78
N ASN A 211 -11.35 5.67 -12.95
CA ASN A 211 -12.13 4.78 -12.10
C ASN A 211 -11.79 3.33 -12.47
N ALA A 212 -10.85 2.73 -11.74
CA ALA A 212 -10.32 1.41 -12.05
C ALA A 212 -11.40 0.31 -12.10
N PRO A 213 -12.38 0.22 -11.18
CA PRO A 213 -13.50 -0.72 -11.32
C PRO A 213 -14.29 -0.53 -12.61
N LYS A 214 -14.57 0.71 -12.99
CA LYS A 214 -15.31 1.02 -14.22
C LYS A 214 -14.53 0.67 -15.50
N SER A 215 -13.19 0.72 -15.44
CA SER A 215 -12.32 0.37 -16.57
C SER A 215 -12.21 -1.14 -16.85
N GLY A 216 -12.67 -2.00 -15.94
CA GLY A 216 -12.52 -3.46 -16.05
C GLY A 216 -11.12 -3.99 -15.73
N VAL A 217 -10.18 -3.14 -15.33
CA VAL A 217 -8.78 -3.51 -15.05
C VAL A 217 -8.60 -4.53 -13.93
N TYR A 218 -9.59 -4.66 -13.03
CA TYR A 218 -9.58 -5.63 -11.93
C TYR A 218 -10.15 -7.00 -12.33
N ASP A 219 -10.79 -7.12 -13.49
CA ASP A 219 -11.65 -8.26 -13.80
C ASP A 219 -10.86 -9.53 -14.13
N ASN A 220 -9.73 -9.38 -14.83
CA ASN A 220 -8.94 -10.53 -15.28
C ASN A 220 -7.44 -10.18 -15.37
N GLY A 221 -6.59 -11.15 -15.03
CA GLY A 221 -5.14 -11.01 -15.16
C GLY A 221 -4.53 -9.83 -14.40
N TYR A 222 -5.12 -9.46 -13.24
CA TYR A 222 -4.71 -8.29 -12.46
C TYR A 222 -3.29 -8.44 -11.91
N GLU A 223 -2.46 -7.44 -12.20
CA GLU A 223 -1.10 -7.29 -11.64
C GLU A 223 -0.98 -5.90 -11.01
N CYS A 224 -0.30 -5.79 -9.86
CA CYS A 224 -0.17 -4.54 -9.11
C CYS A 224 1.12 -4.46 -8.29
N ILE A 225 1.77 -3.29 -8.30
CA ILE A 225 2.90 -2.94 -7.44
C ILE A 225 2.73 -1.52 -6.91
N HIS A 226 2.96 -1.35 -5.60
CA HIS A 226 2.96 -0.05 -4.93
C HIS A 226 4.38 0.50 -4.76
N LEU A 227 4.66 1.67 -5.34
CA LEU A 227 5.93 2.38 -5.23
C LEU A 227 5.84 3.54 -4.23
N GLY A 228 6.47 3.37 -3.07
CA GLY A 228 6.39 4.31 -1.96
C GLY A 228 7.37 5.49 -2.02
N TYR A 229 6.94 6.65 -1.56
CA TYR A 229 7.85 7.79 -1.39
C TYR A 229 8.81 7.58 -0.21
N GLY A 230 10.11 7.71 -0.46
CA GLY A 230 11.15 7.45 0.54
C GLY A 230 11.35 5.96 0.85
N VAL A 231 10.79 5.06 0.04
CA VAL A 231 11.02 3.62 0.18
C VAL A 231 12.32 3.22 -0.50
N ASN A 232 13.20 2.54 0.25
CA ASN A 232 14.42 1.96 -0.28
C ASN A 232 14.39 0.43 -0.14
N PRO A 233 14.18 -0.32 -1.24
CA PRO A 233 14.12 -1.77 -1.20
C PRO A 233 15.40 -2.41 -0.66
N LYS A 234 16.56 -1.76 -0.84
CA LYS A 234 17.87 -2.29 -0.40
C LYS A 234 18.05 -2.30 1.10
N THR A 235 17.28 -1.50 1.84
CA THR A 235 17.31 -1.51 3.31
C THR A 235 16.28 -2.47 3.90
N GLN A 236 15.44 -3.09 3.06
CA GLN A 236 14.41 -4.00 3.55
C GLN A 236 15.00 -5.35 3.95
N VAL A 237 14.49 -5.89 5.05
CA VAL A 237 14.88 -7.22 5.56
C VAL A 237 14.65 -8.32 4.52
N SER A 238 13.63 -8.23 3.66
CA SER A 238 13.39 -9.17 2.56
C SER A 238 14.57 -9.24 1.59
N THR A 239 15.07 -8.07 1.18
CA THR A 239 16.21 -7.95 0.27
C THR A 239 17.50 -8.42 0.94
N ILE A 240 17.79 -7.92 2.15
CA ILE A 240 19.01 -8.25 2.90
C ILE A 240 19.11 -9.77 3.14
N LEU A 241 18.03 -10.41 3.58
CA LEU A 241 18.01 -11.85 3.81
C LEU A 241 18.17 -12.64 2.50
N SER A 242 17.53 -12.20 1.42
CA SER A 242 17.63 -12.89 0.13
C SER A 242 19.03 -12.77 -0.49
N GLU A 243 19.74 -11.66 -0.28
CA GLU A 243 21.13 -11.49 -0.69
C GLU A 243 22.08 -12.45 0.03
N GLU A 244 21.76 -12.80 1.29
CA GLU A 244 22.46 -13.82 2.08
C GLU A 244 21.93 -15.25 1.85
N ASN A 245 21.14 -15.48 0.79
CA ASN A 245 20.53 -16.77 0.45
C ASN A 245 19.64 -17.36 1.55
N ILE A 246 19.05 -16.52 2.41
CA ILE A 246 18.06 -16.92 3.40
C ILE A 246 16.66 -16.85 2.77
N PRO A 247 15.88 -17.95 2.74
CA PRO A 247 14.56 -17.94 2.12
C PRO A 247 13.59 -16.97 2.77
N VAL A 248 12.99 -16.08 1.96
CA VAL A 248 11.96 -15.11 2.39
C VAL A 248 10.64 -15.45 1.72
N TYR A 249 9.59 -15.57 2.53
CA TYR A 249 8.22 -15.81 2.09
C TYR A 249 7.32 -14.66 2.55
N LEU A 250 6.66 -14.00 1.60
CA LEU A 250 5.64 -12.98 1.86
C LEU A 250 4.28 -13.54 1.46
N LEU A 251 3.35 -13.60 2.40
CA LEU A 251 2.01 -14.16 2.18
C LEU A 251 0.93 -13.14 2.51
N GLY A 252 -0.06 -13.03 1.64
CA GLY A 252 -1.18 -12.10 1.80
C GLY A 252 -0.84 -10.69 1.33
N LYS A 253 -1.50 -9.67 1.91
CA LYS A 253 -1.35 -8.26 1.53
C LYS A 253 0.09 -7.75 1.55
N VAL A 254 0.96 -8.28 2.42
CA VAL A 254 2.38 -7.90 2.46
C VAL A 254 3.11 -8.18 1.14
N ALA A 255 2.68 -9.20 0.39
CA ALA A 255 3.26 -9.54 -0.91
C ALA A 255 3.01 -8.47 -1.98
N ASP A 256 1.94 -7.67 -1.83
CA ASP A 256 1.60 -6.57 -2.75
C ASP A 256 2.31 -5.26 -2.39
N VAL A 257 2.71 -5.11 -1.11
CA VAL A 257 3.24 -3.85 -0.59
C VAL A 257 4.73 -3.88 -0.27
N VAL A 258 5.39 -5.04 -0.23
CA VAL A 258 6.83 -5.19 0.06
C VAL A 258 7.53 -5.88 -1.11
N ILE A 259 8.70 -5.36 -1.48
CA ILE A 259 9.49 -5.89 -2.60
C ILE A 259 10.25 -7.14 -2.13
N ASN A 260 10.26 -8.16 -2.98
CA ASN A 260 10.83 -9.47 -2.67
C ASN A 260 11.32 -10.21 -3.93
N GLU A 261 12.15 -9.55 -4.74
CA GLU A 261 12.55 -10.01 -6.08
C GLU A 261 13.18 -11.42 -6.12
N LYS A 262 13.93 -11.77 -5.07
CA LYS A 262 14.65 -13.05 -4.95
C LYS A 262 13.94 -14.06 -4.04
N GLY A 263 12.83 -13.66 -3.42
CA GLY A 263 12.06 -14.51 -2.51
C GLY A 263 10.78 -15.03 -3.15
N THR A 264 9.90 -15.58 -2.33
CA THR A 264 8.57 -16.04 -2.76
C THR A 264 7.50 -15.08 -2.24
N SER A 265 6.76 -14.45 -3.14
CA SER A 265 5.60 -13.60 -2.82
C SER A 265 4.31 -14.26 -3.30
N ILE A 266 3.34 -14.40 -2.39
CA ILE A 266 2.04 -15.02 -2.65
C ILE A 266 0.95 -14.00 -2.29
N PRO A 267 0.53 -13.16 -3.23
CA PRO A 267 -0.50 -12.16 -3.00
C PRO A 267 -1.85 -12.84 -2.76
N MET A 268 -2.56 -12.40 -1.73
CA MET A 268 -3.83 -12.99 -1.32
C MET A 268 -4.57 -12.07 -0.33
N VAL A 269 -5.88 -11.93 -0.53
CA VAL A 269 -6.72 -11.09 0.34
C VAL A 269 -7.43 -11.92 1.42
N ASP A 270 -7.84 -13.14 1.07
CA ASP A 270 -8.64 -13.98 1.97
C ASP A 270 -7.79 -14.62 3.08
N THR A 271 -8.09 -14.27 4.34
CA THR A 271 -7.36 -14.73 5.53
C THR A 271 -7.33 -16.25 5.65
N GLU A 272 -8.44 -16.95 5.34
CA GLU A 272 -8.50 -18.40 5.48
C GLU A 272 -7.56 -19.08 4.47
N LYS A 273 -7.54 -18.59 3.23
CA LYS A 273 -6.61 -19.09 2.21
C LYS A 273 -5.15 -18.79 2.57
N VAL A 274 -4.86 -17.62 3.17
CA VAL A 274 -3.50 -17.27 3.62
C VAL A 274 -3.04 -18.27 4.68
N LEU A 275 -3.87 -18.53 5.70
CA LEU A 275 -3.54 -19.44 6.80
C LEU A 275 -3.41 -20.91 6.37
N LYS A 276 -4.11 -21.33 5.30
CA LYS A 276 -3.93 -22.68 4.72
C LYS A 276 -2.58 -22.88 4.02
N ARG A 277 -1.85 -21.80 3.73
CA ARG A 277 -0.55 -21.81 3.03
C ARG A 277 0.65 -21.64 3.98
N THR A 278 0.42 -21.27 5.25
CA THR A 278 1.45 -21.08 6.29
C THR A 278 1.72 -22.35 7.07
#